data_AF-A0A3C0ZT37-F1
#
_entry.id   AF-A0A3C0ZT37-F1
#
_cell.length_a   1.000
_cell.length_b   1.000
_cell.length_c   1.000
_cell.angle_alpha   90.00
_cell.angle_beta   90.00
_cell.angle_gamma   90.00
#
_symmetry.space_group_name_H-M   'P 1'
#
loop_
_entity.id
_entity.type
_entity.pdbx_description
1 polymer ?
#
loop_
_entity_poly.entity_id
_entity_poly.type
_entity_poly.pdbx_seq_one_letter_code
_entity_poly.pdbx_strand_id
1 'polypeptide(L)'
;AERYLVRVTDPANLEASDRLFAKLVREAHSRGIRVILDGVFNHCGSFHRWMDAEKIYEKLPDGIRGAKASRRSPYAEYFRFANSEWPSNDTYDAWWKFETLPKLNYDGSEELCREIIRIGKKWVSPPYCADGWRLDVAADLGYSPSFNHQFWKRFRKAVKKANPEAVILAENYTDSQKWLQGEEWDTIMNYEFFMEPLTGFLTGMEKHSDARREDLYGDPTAFWREAGGMNRNALPEAALRVSMNQLSNHDHSRFLTRTNRVVGRVQSLGCAAALQGTHMEVMRQAVLIQMTWPGAPTIYYGDEAGLTGFTDPDNRRTYPWGHEDKELIRCHKDLIALRRASKALRRGSLVRLADEDGVLAYARFFRGCAGRPSGGNRNSPAGIRPVPAESWIVLININYIEIDYEADVLCAGIPPQAELEYAFLTRRGGFISEEPASEKKASGKTMSEKSAAGGSGKEKTAPDESAAGGT
;
A
#
# COMPACT_ATOMS: atom_id res chain seq x y z
N ALA A 1 -19.61 -13.52 -27.46
CA ALA A 1 -20.74 -14.00 -26.64
C ALA A 1 -20.51 -15.42 -26.14
N GLU A 2 -20.62 -16.45 -26.98
CA GLU A 2 -20.64 -17.88 -26.58
C GLU A 2 -19.50 -18.34 -25.65
N ARG A 3 -18.23 -18.04 -26.00
CA ARG A 3 -17.06 -18.38 -25.14
C ARG A 3 -17.12 -17.75 -23.74
N TYR A 4 -17.79 -16.61 -23.58
CA TYR A 4 -17.98 -15.97 -22.27
C TYR A 4 -19.09 -16.68 -21.48
N LEU A 5 -20.22 -16.99 -22.13
CA LEU A 5 -21.31 -17.77 -21.53
C LEU A 5 -20.78 -19.11 -20.99
N VAL A 6 -20.10 -19.90 -21.83
CA VAL A 6 -19.50 -21.18 -21.43
C VAL A 6 -18.51 -21.01 -20.26
N ARG A 7 -17.72 -19.92 -20.23
CA ARG A 7 -16.79 -19.64 -19.13
C ARG A 7 -17.49 -19.38 -17.79
N VAL A 8 -18.65 -18.73 -17.79
CA VAL A 8 -19.34 -18.32 -16.55
C VAL A 8 -20.47 -19.25 -16.12
N THR A 9 -21.01 -20.09 -17.01
CA THR A 9 -22.13 -20.97 -16.70
C THR A 9 -21.79 -22.46 -16.60
N ASP A 10 -20.71 -22.94 -17.23
CA ASP A 10 -20.34 -24.36 -17.21
C ASP A 10 -19.77 -24.75 -15.82
N PRO A 11 -20.42 -25.67 -15.08
CA PRO A 11 -19.94 -26.12 -13.78
C PRO A 11 -18.50 -26.66 -13.81
N ALA A 12 -18.07 -27.31 -14.90
CA ALA A 12 -16.71 -27.83 -15.02
C ALA A 12 -15.66 -26.71 -15.05
N ASN A 13 -15.97 -25.58 -15.71
CA ASN A 13 -15.10 -24.39 -15.75
C ASN A 13 -15.05 -23.68 -14.38
N LEU A 14 -16.19 -23.59 -13.69
CA LEU A 14 -16.28 -23.01 -12.35
C LEU A 14 -15.47 -23.84 -11.35
N GLU A 15 -15.68 -25.16 -11.30
CA GLU A 15 -14.92 -26.06 -10.45
C GLU A 15 -13.41 -26.09 -10.79
N ALA A 16 -13.05 -26.04 -12.07
CA ALA A 16 -11.64 -25.98 -12.48
C ALA A 16 -10.98 -24.68 -11.98
N SER A 17 -11.71 -23.56 -12.01
CA SER A 17 -11.26 -22.27 -11.47
C SER A 17 -11.10 -22.33 -9.95
N ASP A 18 -12.07 -22.89 -9.22
CA ASP A 18 -12.00 -23.11 -7.77
C ASP A 18 -10.81 -23.99 -7.37
N ARG A 19 -10.58 -25.09 -8.10
CA ARG A 19 -9.42 -25.99 -7.90
C ARG A 19 -8.09 -25.30 -8.21
N LEU A 20 -8.03 -24.47 -9.26
CA LEU A 20 -6.85 -23.69 -9.60
C LEU A 20 -6.53 -22.65 -8.53
N PHE A 21 -7.53 -21.98 -7.99
CA PHE A 21 -7.37 -21.02 -6.89
C PHE A 21 -6.86 -21.72 -5.61
N ALA A 22 -7.45 -22.86 -5.22
CA ALA A 22 -6.95 -23.63 -4.08
C ALA A 22 -5.49 -24.10 -4.27
N LYS A 23 -5.08 -24.45 -5.51
CA LYS A 23 -3.68 -24.69 -5.85
C LYS A 23 -2.82 -23.44 -5.67
N LEU A 24 -3.25 -22.27 -6.18
CA LEU A 24 -2.53 -21.00 -6.04
C LEU A 24 -2.27 -20.65 -4.56
N VAL A 25 -3.29 -20.71 -3.70
CA VAL A 25 -3.14 -20.41 -2.27
C VAL A 25 -2.17 -21.39 -1.60
N ARG A 26 -2.29 -22.69 -1.87
CA ARG A 26 -1.35 -23.70 -1.34
C ARG A 26 0.10 -23.46 -1.79
N GLU A 27 0.31 -23.08 -3.05
CA GLU A 27 1.65 -22.74 -3.56
C GLU A 27 2.18 -21.45 -2.90
N ALA A 28 1.34 -20.43 -2.68
CA ALA A 28 1.72 -19.22 -1.94
C ALA A 28 2.11 -19.54 -0.48
N HIS A 29 1.28 -20.31 0.23
CA HIS A 29 1.51 -20.74 1.61
C HIS A 29 2.83 -21.51 1.76
N SER A 30 3.15 -22.42 0.83
CA SER A 30 4.43 -23.16 0.84
C SER A 30 5.67 -22.27 0.73
N ARG A 31 5.50 -21.02 0.27
CA ARG A 31 6.54 -19.97 0.14
C ARG A 31 6.44 -18.91 1.24
N GLY A 32 5.58 -19.11 2.24
CA GLY A 32 5.32 -18.15 3.32
C GLY A 32 4.56 -16.89 2.89
N ILE A 33 3.91 -16.91 1.72
CA ILE A 33 3.12 -15.81 1.18
C ILE A 33 1.65 -16.03 1.58
N ARG A 34 1.01 -14.98 2.11
CA ARG A 34 -0.40 -14.94 2.46
C ARG A 34 -1.23 -14.37 1.30
N VAL A 35 -2.46 -14.84 1.13
CA VAL A 35 -3.37 -14.43 0.04
C VAL A 35 -4.61 -13.76 0.62
N ILE A 36 -4.76 -12.47 0.35
CA ILE A 36 -5.95 -11.68 0.68
C ILE A 36 -6.78 -11.52 -0.59
N LEU A 37 -8.10 -11.71 -0.50
CA LEU A 37 -9.02 -11.59 -1.63
C LEU A 37 -9.73 -10.24 -1.63
N ASP A 38 -10.09 -9.74 -2.82
CA ASP A 38 -11.00 -8.60 -2.95
C ASP A 38 -12.45 -9.06 -2.83
N GLY A 39 -13.20 -8.45 -1.91
CA GLY A 39 -14.56 -8.77 -1.54
C GLY A 39 -15.51 -7.69 -2.01
N VAL A 40 -15.85 -7.73 -3.30
CA VAL A 40 -16.86 -6.83 -3.91
C VAL A 40 -18.25 -7.26 -3.47
N PHE A 41 -18.69 -6.72 -2.34
CA PHE A 41 -19.96 -7.06 -1.71
C PHE A 41 -21.01 -5.93 -1.79
N ASN A 42 -20.65 -4.68 -2.10
CA ASN A 42 -21.62 -3.58 -2.24
C ASN A 42 -22.56 -3.75 -3.45
N HIS A 43 -22.02 -4.25 -4.56
CA HIS A 43 -22.71 -4.39 -5.83
C HIS A 43 -22.27 -5.68 -6.53
N CYS A 44 -23.00 -6.11 -7.56
CA CYS A 44 -22.53 -7.13 -8.50
C CYS A 44 -22.57 -6.57 -9.93
N GLY A 45 -22.05 -7.30 -10.91
CA GLY A 45 -22.23 -6.93 -12.32
C GLY A 45 -23.69 -7.10 -12.78
N SER A 46 -24.13 -6.31 -13.77
CA SER A 46 -25.42 -6.49 -14.46
C SER A 46 -25.59 -7.90 -15.05
N PHE A 47 -24.48 -8.46 -15.52
CA PHE A 47 -24.32 -9.82 -16.04
C PHE A 47 -24.19 -10.91 -14.97
N HIS A 48 -24.30 -10.57 -13.68
CA HIS A 48 -24.34 -11.57 -12.63
C HIS A 48 -25.68 -12.31 -12.66
N ARG A 49 -25.67 -13.62 -12.37
CA ARG A 49 -26.87 -14.49 -12.40
C ARG A 49 -28.07 -13.94 -11.62
N TRP A 50 -27.82 -13.19 -10.56
CA TRP A 50 -28.87 -12.56 -9.76
C TRP A 50 -29.66 -11.50 -10.52
N MET A 51 -29.00 -10.70 -11.38
CA MET A 51 -29.65 -9.66 -12.18
C MET A 51 -30.02 -10.18 -13.58
N ASP A 52 -29.07 -10.84 -14.26
CA ASP A 52 -29.12 -11.40 -15.62
C ASP A 52 -29.61 -10.40 -16.69
N ALA A 53 -29.03 -9.19 -16.71
CA ALA A 53 -29.48 -8.13 -17.61
C ALA A 53 -29.30 -8.47 -19.10
N GLU A 54 -28.28 -9.28 -19.41
CA GLU A 54 -27.86 -9.70 -20.75
C GLU A 54 -28.37 -11.12 -21.12
N LYS A 55 -29.21 -11.73 -20.28
CA LYS A 55 -29.91 -13.02 -20.52
C LYS A 55 -28.96 -14.19 -20.81
N ILE A 56 -27.86 -14.23 -20.05
CA ILE A 56 -26.82 -15.26 -20.10
C ILE A 56 -27.33 -16.55 -19.46
N TYR A 57 -28.15 -16.47 -18.39
CA TYR A 57 -28.57 -17.62 -17.60
C TYR A 57 -29.99 -18.11 -17.93
N GLU A 58 -30.81 -17.33 -18.64
CA GLU A 58 -32.15 -17.76 -19.13
C GLU A 58 -32.17 -19.10 -19.88
N LYS A 59 -31.04 -19.52 -20.47
CA LYS A 59 -30.90 -20.77 -21.23
C LYS A 59 -30.49 -21.98 -20.38
N LEU A 60 -30.31 -21.81 -19.06
CA LEU A 60 -29.90 -22.91 -18.20
C LEU A 60 -31.06 -23.88 -17.89
N PRO A 61 -30.79 -25.20 -17.74
CA PRO A 61 -31.85 -26.20 -17.52
C PRO A 61 -32.67 -26.01 -16.24
N ASP A 62 -32.18 -25.23 -15.26
CA ASP A 62 -32.89 -24.97 -14.00
C ASP A 62 -34.02 -23.93 -14.13
N GLY A 63 -34.09 -23.19 -15.25
CA GLY A 63 -35.15 -22.22 -15.53
C GLY A 63 -35.18 -20.99 -14.61
N ILE A 64 -34.17 -20.78 -13.77
CA ILE A 64 -34.13 -19.66 -12.82
C ILE A 64 -33.73 -18.38 -13.56
N ARG A 65 -34.67 -17.43 -13.67
CA ARG A 65 -34.46 -16.10 -14.25
C ARG A 65 -33.87 -15.12 -13.25
N GLY A 66 -33.03 -14.20 -13.72
CA GLY A 66 -32.55 -13.05 -12.94
C GLY A 66 -33.66 -12.05 -12.59
N ALA A 67 -33.37 -11.16 -11.64
CA ALA A 67 -34.29 -10.17 -11.09
C ALA A 67 -34.84 -9.20 -12.15
N LYS A 68 -34.03 -8.82 -13.14
CA LYS A 68 -34.44 -7.95 -14.26
C LYS A 68 -35.55 -8.59 -15.10
N ALA A 69 -35.46 -9.90 -15.32
CA ALA A 69 -36.32 -10.65 -16.22
C ALA A 69 -37.64 -11.11 -15.56
N SER A 70 -37.75 -11.14 -14.22
CA SER A 70 -39.01 -11.47 -13.54
C SER A 70 -39.08 -11.01 -12.08
N ARG A 71 -40.21 -10.38 -11.70
CA ARG A 71 -40.57 -10.11 -10.30
C ARG A 71 -40.71 -11.38 -9.43
N ARG A 72 -40.89 -12.54 -10.06
CA ARG A 72 -40.95 -13.87 -9.40
C ARG A 72 -39.58 -14.55 -9.32
N SER A 73 -38.50 -13.89 -9.74
CA SER A 73 -37.14 -14.37 -9.51
C SER A 73 -36.89 -14.54 -8.01
N PRO A 74 -36.20 -15.61 -7.55
CA PRO A 74 -35.74 -15.69 -6.16
C PRO A 74 -34.80 -14.54 -5.78
N TYR A 75 -34.17 -13.90 -6.77
CA TYR A 75 -33.25 -12.78 -6.58
C TYR A 75 -33.94 -11.41 -6.65
N ALA A 76 -35.28 -11.35 -6.80
CA ALA A 76 -36.00 -10.10 -6.97
C ALA A 76 -35.84 -9.11 -5.80
N GLU A 77 -35.59 -9.60 -4.59
CA GLU A 77 -35.37 -8.78 -3.39
C GLU A 77 -33.89 -8.42 -3.16
N TYR A 78 -32.96 -9.04 -3.90
CA TYR A 78 -31.51 -8.75 -3.81
C TYR A 78 -31.15 -7.39 -4.40
N PHE A 79 -32.08 -6.73 -5.10
CA PHE A 79 -31.92 -5.40 -5.67
C PHE A 79 -33.15 -4.55 -5.34
N ARG A 80 -32.98 -3.24 -5.38
CA ARG A 80 -34.08 -2.29 -5.20
C ARG A 80 -34.46 -1.68 -6.54
N PHE A 81 -35.61 -2.08 -7.07
CA PHE A 81 -36.19 -1.51 -8.28
C PHE A 81 -37.09 -0.31 -7.95
N ALA A 82 -37.07 0.73 -8.80
CA ALA A 82 -37.83 1.96 -8.60
C ALA A 82 -39.25 1.88 -9.16
N ASN A 83 -39.49 1.07 -10.20
CA ASN A 83 -40.80 0.82 -10.78
C ASN A 83 -41.19 -0.68 -10.72
N SER A 84 -42.36 -1.03 -11.27
CA SER A 84 -42.86 -2.42 -11.31
C SER A 84 -42.99 -3.01 -12.72
N GLU A 85 -42.11 -2.65 -13.64
CA GLU A 85 -42.18 -3.05 -15.05
C GLU A 85 -41.36 -4.33 -15.30
N TRP A 86 -42.03 -5.42 -15.70
CA TRP A 86 -41.39 -6.68 -16.11
C TRP A 86 -42.00 -7.17 -17.43
N PRO A 87 -41.23 -7.84 -18.32
CA PRO A 87 -39.96 -8.53 -18.05
C PRO A 87 -38.67 -7.77 -18.46
N SER A 88 -38.65 -6.43 -18.40
CA SER A 88 -37.40 -5.65 -18.47
C SER A 88 -37.50 -4.44 -17.54
N ASN A 89 -36.98 -4.58 -16.31
CA ASN A 89 -36.89 -3.46 -15.38
C ASN A 89 -35.51 -2.81 -15.43
N ASP A 90 -35.41 -1.67 -16.11
CA ASP A 90 -34.16 -0.91 -16.24
C ASP A 90 -33.98 0.13 -15.10
N THR A 91 -34.89 0.17 -14.12
CA THR A 91 -34.88 1.17 -13.03
C THR A 91 -34.53 0.54 -11.69
N TYR A 92 -33.25 0.58 -11.30
CA TYR A 92 -32.77 0.04 -10.03
C TYR A 92 -31.64 0.87 -9.42
N ASP A 93 -31.43 0.73 -8.12
CA ASP A 93 -30.28 1.32 -7.43
C ASP A 93 -28.97 0.72 -7.97
N ALA A 94 -28.04 1.59 -8.34
CA ALA A 94 -26.75 1.22 -8.91
C ALA A 94 -25.62 2.07 -8.31
N TRP A 95 -24.44 1.48 -8.13
CA TRP A 95 -23.30 2.20 -7.58
C TRP A 95 -22.91 3.35 -8.50
N TRP A 96 -22.95 4.58 -7.95
CA TRP A 96 -22.75 5.84 -8.69
C TRP A 96 -23.60 5.97 -9.98
N LYS A 97 -24.78 5.32 -10.02
CA LYS A 97 -25.68 5.24 -11.19
C LYS A 97 -25.09 4.51 -12.42
N PHE A 98 -24.00 3.76 -12.28
CA PHE A 98 -23.52 2.89 -13.34
C PHE A 98 -24.41 1.65 -13.45
N GLU A 99 -25.26 1.59 -14.47
CA GLU A 99 -26.18 0.46 -14.73
C GLU A 99 -25.49 -0.91 -14.76
N THR A 100 -24.20 -0.96 -15.11
CA THR A 100 -23.38 -2.18 -15.08
C THR A 100 -23.07 -2.70 -13.68
N LEU A 101 -23.32 -1.90 -12.62
CA LEU A 101 -23.02 -2.19 -11.21
C LEU A 101 -24.26 -2.03 -10.30
N PRO A 102 -25.32 -2.87 -10.45
CA PRO A 102 -26.47 -2.89 -9.54
C PRO A 102 -26.07 -3.03 -8.06
N LYS A 103 -26.58 -2.13 -7.21
CA LYS A 103 -26.36 -2.15 -5.76
C LYS A 103 -27.20 -3.24 -5.10
N LEU A 104 -26.59 -3.98 -4.17
CA LEU A 104 -27.22 -5.10 -3.49
C LEU A 104 -28.06 -4.59 -2.29
N ASN A 105 -29.31 -5.05 -2.21
CA ASN A 105 -30.30 -4.61 -1.24
C ASN A 105 -30.27 -5.45 0.04
N TYR A 106 -29.27 -5.21 0.88
CA TYR A 106 -29.10 -5.95 2.14
C TYR A 106 -30.22 -5.70 3.15
N ASP A 107 -30.63 -4.45 3.34
CA ASP A 107 -31.70 -4.06 4.28
C ASP A 107 -33.03 -4.76 3.95
N GLY A 108 -33.28 -5.06 2.66
CA GLY A 108 -34.48 -5.76 2.19
C GLY A 108 -34.35 -7.29 2.04
N SER A 109 -33.17 -7.90 2.21
CA SER A 109 -33.00 -9.35 2.03
C SER A 109 -32.01 -9.99 3.01
N GLU A 110 -32.56 -10.67 4.02
CA GLU A 110 -31.80 -11.53 4.93
C GLU A 110 -31.27 -12.81 4.24
N GLU A 111 -31.80 -13.18 3.07
CA GLU A 111 -31.20 -14.25 2.25
C GLU A 111 -29.89 -13.80 1.61
N LEU A 112 -29.88 -12.63 0.96
CA LEU A 112 -28.65 -11.99 0.48
C LEU A 112 -27.62 -11.82 1.60
N CYS A 113 -28.04 -11.37 2.78
CA CYS A 113 -27.16 -11.26 3.95
C CYS A 113 -26.49 -12.60 4.31
N ARG A 114 -27.28 -13.69 4.37
CA ARG A 114 -26.77 -15.04 4.66
C ARG A 114 -25.86 -15.56 3.55
N GLU A 115 -26.17 -15.28 2.29
CA GLU A 115 -25.42 -15.73 1.13
C GLU A 115 -24.05 -15.05 1.02
N ILE A 116 -23.98 -13.74 1.22
CA ILE A 116 -22.70 -13.00 1.22
C ILE A 116 -21.84 -13.41 2.43
N ILE A 117 -22.44 -13.64 3.59
CA ILE A 117 -21.73 -14.21 4.75
C ILE A 117 -21.24 -15.64 4.45
N ARG A 118 -22.01 -16.45 3.71
CA ARG A 118 -21.59 -17.80 3.27
C ARG A 118 -20.40 -17.72 2.31
N ILE A 119 -20.39 -16.77 1.38
CA ILE A 119 -19.28 -16.51 0.45
C ILE A 119 -18.04 -16.05 1.22
N GLY A 120 -18.17 -15.08 2.13
CA GLY A 120 -17.10 -14.59 3.00
C GLY A 120 -16.43 -15.71 3.81
N LYS A 121 -17.23 -16.69 4.29
CA LYS A 121 -16.73 -17.92 4.92
C LYS A 121 -16.10 -18.91 3.95
N LYS A 122 -16.68 -19.13 2.77
CA LYS A 122 -16.25 -20.16 1.79
C LYS A 122 -14.75 -20.07 1.54
N TRP A 123 -14.30 -18.90 1.12
CA TRP A 123 -12.93 -18.74 0.59
C TRP A 123 -11.83 -18.73 1.65
N VAL A 124 -12.15 -18.39 2.90
CA VAL A 124 -11.21 -18.51 4.03
C VAL A 124 -11.22 -19.91 4.67
N SER A 125 -12.18 -20.76 4.29
CA SER A 125 -12.29 -22.14 4.78
C SER A 125 -11.49 -23.13 3.90
N PRO A 126 -11.16 -24.33 4.40
CA PRO A 126 -10.69 -25.43 3.55
C PRO A 126 -11.70 -25.76 2.42
N PRO A 127 -11.24 -26.13 1.22
CA PRO A 127 -9.85 -26.35 0.82
C PRO A 127 -9.10 -25.07 0.34
N TYR A 128 -9.75 -23.91 0.37
CA TYR A 128 -9.22 -22.67 -0.22
C TYR A 128 -8.25 -21.94 0.69
N CYS A 129 -8.60 -21.82 1.98
CA CYS A 129 -7.76 -21.26 3.05
C CYS A 129 -7.17 -19.87 2.75
N ALA A 130 -7.91 -18.96 2.11
CA ALA A 130 -7.48 -17.56 1.97
C ALA A 130 -7.28 -16.91 3.35
N ASP A 131 -6.31 -16.00 3.42
CA ASP A 131 -5.81 -15.37 4.65
C ASP A 131 -6.50 -14.04 4.98
N GLY A 132 -7.51 -13.63 4.21
CA GLY A 132 -8.28 -12.43 4.50
C GLY A 132 -9.08 -11.87 3.33
N TRP A 133 -9.71 -10.73 3.62
CA TRP A 133 -10.53 -9.94 2.70
C TRP A 133 -10.09 -8.46 2.71
N ARG A 134 -9.85 -7.90 1.52
CA ARG A 134 -9.99 -6.46 1.23
C ARG A 134 -11.45 -6.22 0.87
N LEU A 135 -12.12 -5.30 1.56
CA LEU A 135 -13.54 -5.04 1.36
C LEU A 135 -13.71 -3.78 0.50
N ASP A 136 -14.26 -3.97 -0.69
CA ASP A 136 -14.57 -2.90 -1.64
C ASP A 136 -15.74 -2.04 -1.16
N VAL A 137 -15.57 -0.71 -1.17
CA VAL A 137 -16.62 0.27 -0.82
C VAL A 137 -17.37 -0.09 0.48
N ALA A 138 -16.63 -0.58 1.50
CA ALA A 138 -17.21 -1.26 2.66
C ALA A 138 -18.15 -0.38 3.51
N ALA A 139 -17.92 0.94 3.52
CA ALA A 139 -18.70 1.90 4.29
C ALA A 139 -20.15 2.11 3.79
N ASP A 140 -20.43 1.81 2.51
CA ASP A 140 -21.72 2.07 1.84
C ASP A 140 -22.50 0.77 1.51
N LEU A 141 -22.25 -0.34 2.23
CA LEU A 141 -22.84 -1.64 1.91
C LEU A 141 -24.39 -1.64 1.87
N GLY A 142 -25.03 -1.15 2.93
CA GLY A 142 -26.48 -1.00 3.08
C GLY A 142 -26.89 0.47 3.23
N TYR A 143 -28.19 0.71 3.34
CA TYR A 143 -28.78 2.05 3.24
C TYR A 143 -28.71 2.90 4.52
N SER A 144 -28.25 2.32 5.64
CA SER A 144 -28.11 3.05 6.91
C SER A 144 -26.79 2.70 7.63
N PRO A 145 -26.12 3.67 8.28
CA PRO A 145 -24.89 3.41 9.02
C PRO A 145 -25.05 2.33 10.10
N SER A 146 -26.20 2.30 10.77
CA SER A 146 -26.54 1.28 11.78
C SER A 146 -26.62 -0.13 11.21
N PHE A 147 -27.19 -0.29 10.01
CA PHE A 147 -27.24 -1.58 9.34
C PHE A 147 -25.84 -2.02 8.88
N ASN A 148 -25.04 -1.09 8.35
CA ASN A 148 -23.68 -1.39 7.87
C ASN A 148 -22.81 -1.92 9.03
N HIS A 149 -22.87 -1.27 10.20
CA HIS A 149 -22.24 -1.79 11.44
C HIS A 149 -22.78 -3.17 11.85
N GLN A 150 -24.10 -3.38 11.84
CA GLN A 150 -24.70 -4.67 12.19
C GLN A 150 -24.22 -5.79 11.25
N PHE A 151 -24.17 -5.53 9.94
CA PHE A 151 -23.70 -6.49 8.95
C PHE A 151 -22.22 -6.83 9.16
N TRP A 152 -21.33 -5.83 9.30
CA TRP A 152 -19.90 -6.10 9.43
C TRP A 152 -19.55 -6.85 10.73
N LYS A 153 -20.31 -6.66 11.83
CA LYS A 153 -20.20 -7.50 13.04
C LYS A 153 -20.57 -8.96 12.77
N ARG A 154 -21.67 -9.20 12.03
CA ARG A 154 -22.09 -10.54 11.61
C ARG A 154 -21.05 -11.20 10.69
N PHE A 155 -20.54 -10.44 9.72
CA PHE A 155 -19.51 -10.88 8.78
C PHE A 155 -18.19 -11.25 9.47
N ARG A 156 -17.67 -10.37 10.35
CA ARG A 156 -16.47 -10.67 11.15
C ARG A 156 -16.63 -11.94 11.96
N LYS A 157 -17.74 -12.07 12.71
CA LYS A 157 -18.02 -13.25 13.53
C LYS A 157 -18.04 -14.54 12.69
N ALA A 158 -18.55 -14.46 11.46
CA ALA A 158 -18.59 -15.58 10.53
C ALA A 158 -17.20 -15.93 9.96
N VAL A 159 -16.45 -14.94 9.47
CA VAL A 159 -15.10 -15.09 8.91
C VAL A 159 -14.11 -15.56 9.97
N LYS A 160 -14.03 -14.90 11.13
CA LYS A 160 -13.13 -15.28 12.24
C LYS A 160 -13.48 -16.66 12.83
N LYS A 161 -14.73 -17.12 12.74
CA LYS A 161 -15.11 -18.50 13.10
C LYS A 161 -14.63 -19.54 12.08
N ALA A 162 -14.49 -19.16 10.80
CA ALA A 162 -13.97 -20.03 9.75
C ALA A 162 -12.43 -20.06 9.73
N ASN A 163 -11.79 -18.91 9.90
CA ASN A 163 -10.34 -18.75 10.04
C ASN A 163 -10.06 -17.57 11.00
N PRO A 164 -9.62 -17.81 12.25
CA PRO A 164 -9.35 -16.75 13.22
C PRO A 164 -8.28 -15.74 12.78
N GLU A 165 -7.29 -16.20 12.00
CA GLU A 165 -6.18 -15.40 11.49
C GLU A 165 -6.55 -14.60 10.23
N ALA A 166 -7.73 -14.82 9.63
CA ALA A 166 -8.11 -14.14 8.39
C ALA A 166 -8.29 -12.64 8.63
N VAL A 167 -7.46 -11.81 8.00
CA VAL A 167 -7.53 -10.34 8.14
C VAL A 167 -8.75 -9.77 7.41
N ILE A 168 -9.40 -8.78 7.99
CA ILE A 168 -10.49 -8.03 7.37
C ILE A 168 -10.04 -6.58 7.25
N LEU A 169 -9.59 -6.17 6.07
CA LEU A 169 -9.19 -4.79 5.78
C LEU A 169 -10.21 -4.13 4.85
N ALA A 170 -10.55 -2.87 5.10
CA ALA A 170 -11.55 -2.16 4.32
C ALA A 170 -10.96 -1.04 3.48
N GLU A 171 -11.53 -0.83 2.30
CA GLU A 171 -11.41 0.46 1.63
C GLU A 171 -12.27 1.49 2.37
N ASN A 172 -11.63 2.57 2.86
CA ASN A 172 -12.35 3.73 3.35
C ASN A 172 -11.53 5.01 3.13
N TYR A 173 -12.19 6.07 2.67
CA TYR A 173 -11.60 7.40 2.41
C TYR A 173 -11.97 8.44 3.49
N THR A 174 -12.53 7.99 4.61
CA THR A 174 -13.10 8.84 5.67
C THR A 174 -12.69 8.33 7.06
N ASP A 175 -13.13 9.01 8.12
CA ASP A 175 -12.96 8.55 9.50
C ASP A 175 -13.39 7.08 9.67
N SER A 176 -12.40 6.23 9.96
CA SER A 176 -12.56 4.79 10.13
C SER A 176 -12.70 4.36 11.59
N GLN A 177 -12.55 5.28 12.56
CA GLN A 177 -12.44 4.96 13.99
C GLN A 177 -13.59 4.09 14.49
N LYS A 178 -14.83 4.36 14.04
CA LYS A 178 -16.04 3.62 14.44
C LYS A 178 -16.02 2.14 14.04
N TRP A 179 -15.36 1.81 12.93
CA TRP A 179 -15.25 0.45 12.39
C TRP A 179 -14.11 -0.36 13.03
N LEU A 180 -13.12 0.33 13.62
CA LEU A 180 -11.89 -0.27 14.14
C LEU A 180 -11.95 -0.58 15.65
N GLN A 181 -13.15 -0.61 16.24
CA GLN A 181 -13.39 -0.95 17.65
C GLN A 181 -13.23 -2.46 17.97
N GLY A 182 -12.66 -3.25 17.06
CA GLY A 182 -12.35 -4.67 17.24
C GLY A 182 -13.49 -5.65 16.94
N GLU A 183 -14.73 -5.16 16.76
CA GLU A 183 -15.91 -5.97 16.43
C GLU A 183 -16.20 -6.10 14.93
N GLU A 184 -15.53 -5.34 14.07
CA GLU A 184 -15.84 -5.23 12.64
C GLU A 184 -14.60 -5.42 11.76
N TRP A 185 -13.94 -4.35 11.34
CA TRP A 185 -12.72 -4.44 10.52
C TRP A 185 -11.49 -4.59 11.42
N ASP A 186 -10.44 -5.24 10.92
CA ASP A 186 -9.12 -5.25 11.56
C ASP A 186 -8.33 -3.98 11.23
N THR A 187 -8.47 -3.45 10.01
CA THR A 187 -7.72 -2.27 9.53
C THR A 187 -8.30 -1.68 8.23
N ILE A 188 -7.60 -0.72 7.63
CA ILE A 188 -7.98 -0.02 6.40
C ILE A 188 -6.86 0.05 5.34
N MET A 189 -7.25 0.40 4.12
CA MET A 189 -6.39 1.02 3.11
C MET A 189 -6.00 2.43 3.57
N ASN A 190 -4.71 2.66 3.88
CA ASN A 190 -4.28 3.85 4.62
C ASN A 190 -4.06 5.07 3.70
N TYR A 191 -5.14 5.61 3.14
CA TYR A 191 -5.07 6.81 2.31
C TYR A 191 -4.75 8.06 3.14
N GLU A 192 -5.51 8.28 4.22
CA GLU A 192 -5.50 9.51 5.02
C GLU A 192 -4.21 9.72 5.81
N PHE A 193 -3.68 8.68 6.48
CA PHE A 193 -2.54 8.80 7.39
C PHE A 193 -1.22 8.27 6.82
N PHE A 194 -1.19 7.91 5.53
CA PHE A 194 0.03 7.51 4.84
C PHE A 194 0.11 8.03 3.40
N MET A 195 -0.82 7.64 2.51
CA MET A 195 -0.68 7.97 1.08
C MET A 195 -0.71 9.47 0.81
N GLU A 196 -1.74 10.18 1.27
CA GLU A 196 -1.90 11.62 1.01
C GLU A 196 -0.79 12.47 1.63
N PRO A 197 -0.49 12.41 2.95
CA PRO A 197 0.56 13.25 3.53
C PRO A 197 1.94 13.00 2.90
N LEU A 198 2.29 11.74 2.62
CA LEU A 198 3.54 11.39 1.94
C LEU A 198 3.61 11.97 0.52
N THR A 199 2.50 11.94 -0.21
CA THR A 199 2.42 12.49 -1.58
C THR A 199 2.50 14.02 -1.56
N GLY A 200 1.73 14.67 -0.68
CA GLY A 200 1.77 16.11 -0.47
C GLY A 200 3.19 16.58 -0.17
N PHE A 201 3.85 15.97 0.82
CA PHE A 201 5.23 16.31 1.18
C PHE A 201 6.23 16.09 0.04
N LEU A 202 6.25 14.89 -0.57
CA LEU A 202 7.28 14.53 -1.55
C LEU A 202 7.07 15.09 -2.96
N THR A 203 5.85 15.45 -3.36
CA THR A 203 5.56 15.88 -4.74
C THR A 203 4.67 17.11 -4.84
N GLY A 204 3.98 17.51 -3.77
CA GLY A 204 2.98 18.57 -3.83
C GLY A 204 1.78 18.22 -4.72
N MET A 205 1.53 16.94 -4.98
CA MET A 205 0.36 16.47 -5.72
C MET A 205 -0.60 15.76 -4.77
N GLU A 206 -1.90 15.76 -5.08
CA GLU A 206 -2.80 14.78 -4.47
C GLU A 206 -2.72 13.44 -5.24
N LYS A 207 -3.22 12.36 -4.61
CA LYS A 207 -3.08 10.96 -5.11
C LYS A 207 -3.63 10.67 -6.52
N HIS A 208 -4.57 11.43 -7.07
CA HIS A 208 -5.15 11.22 -8.40
C HIS A 208 -4.44 11.99 -9.54
N SER A 209 -3.52 12.90 -9.24
CA SER A 209 -2.97 13.89 -10.19
C SER A 209 -4.00 14.90 -10.75
N ASP A 210 -5.15 15.09 -10.09
CA ASP A 210 -6.16 16.10 -10.44
C ASP A 210 -5.83 17.50 -9.89
N ALA A 211 -4.97 17.61 -8.86
CA ALA A 211 -4.57 18.89 -8.28
C ALA A 211 -3.11 18.92 -7.80
N ARG A 212 -2.54 20.13 -7.80
CA ARG A 212 -1.21 20.46 -7.28
C ARG A 212 -1.34 21.48 -6.14
N ARG A 213 -0.60 21.25 -5.06
CA ARG A 213 -0.63 21.94 -3.77
C ARG A 213 0.79 22.26 -3.33
N GLU A 214 1.30 23.40 -3.78
CA GLU A 214 2.65 23.86 -3.42
C GLU A 214 2.83 24.08 -1.92
N ASP A 215 1.74 24.40 -1.21
CA ASP A 215 1.70 24.58 0.24
C ASP A 215 1.92 23.28 1.03
N LEU A 216 1.88 22.11 0.39
CA LEU A 216 2.22 20.82 1.00
C LEU A 216 3.63 20.34 0.62
N TYR A 217 4.20 20.85 -0.48
CA TYR A 217 5.47 20.36 -1.01
C TYR A 217 6.62 20.77 -0.09
N GLY A 218 7.23 19.78 0.57
CA GLY A 218 8.28 20.00 1.55
C GLY A 218 7.81 20.59 2.88
N ASP A 219 6.51 20.66 3.19
CA ASP A 219 6.02 21.10 4.51
C ASP A 219 5.94 19.90 5.49
N PRO A 220 6.91 19.74 6.41
CA PRO A 220 6.86 18.68 7.43
C PRO A 220 5.72 18.91 8.43
N THR A 221 5.30 20.15 8.68
CA THR A 221 4.20 20.47 9.59
C THR A 221 2.86 20.00 9.02
N ALA A 222 2.61 20.18 7.73
CA ALA A 222 1.46 19.57 7.05
C ALA A 222 1.51 18.04 7.11
N PHE A 223 2.64 17.44 6.74
CA PHE A 223 2.84 16.00 6.80
C PHE A 223 2.51 15.43 8.19
N TRP A 224 3.06 16.01 9.26
CA TRP A 224 2.83 15.54 10.63
C TRP A 224 1.45 15.86 11.18
N ARG A 225 0.81 16.95 10.73
CA ARG A 225 -0.59 17.28 11.08
C ARG A 225 -1.53 16.17 10.60
N GLU A 226 -1.35 15.73 9.36
CA GLU A 226 -2.18 14.71 8.71
C GLU A 226 -1.77 13.30 9.18
N ALA A 227 -0.52 12.88 8.94
CA ALA A 227 -0.06 11.55 9.34
C ALA A 227 -0.16 11.31 10.85
N GLY A 228 0.13 12.33 11.68
CA GLY A 228 -0.05 12.27 13.13
C GLY A 228 -1.51 12.11 13.60
N GLY A 229 -2.49 12.23 12.69
CA GLY A 229 -3.88 11.81 12.91
C GLY A 229 -4.01 10.36 13.36
N MET A 230 -3.14 9.45 12.87
CA MET A 230 -3.17 8.03 13.25
C MET A 230 -3.12 7.83 14.78
N ASN A 231 -2.32 8.64 15.48
CA ASN A 231 -2.09 8.55 16.92
C ASN A 231 -3.16 9.28 17.75
N ARG A 232 -3.99 10.11 17.11
CA ARG A 232 -5.03 10.94 17.77
C ARG A 232 -6.38 10.23 17.80
N ASN A 233 -6.37 8.96 18.21
CA ASN A 233 -7.49 8.02 18.27
C ASN A 233 -8.10 7.54 16.93
N ALA A 234 -7.66 8.04 15.77
CA ALA A 234 -8.22 7.63 14.49
C ALA A 234 -7.91 6.16 14.12
N LEU A 235 -6.68 5.71 14.38
CA LEU A 235 -6.28 4.30 14.20
C LEU A 235 -5.80 3.70 15.53
N PRO A 236 -6.56 2.75 16.13
CA PRO A 236 -6.06 1.96 17.25
C PRO A 236 -4.76 1.24 16.88
N GLU A 237 -3.82 1.12 17.82
CA GLU A 237 -2.48 0.54 17.60
C GLU A 237 -2.52 -0.82 16.85
N ALA A 238 -3.47 -1.69 17.20
CA ALA A 238 -3.64 -2.98 16.51
C ALA A 238 -3.96 -2.82 15.01
N ALA A 239 -4.82 -1.86 14.65
CA ALA A 239 -5.18 -1.56 13.27
C ALA A 239 -4.03 -0.86 12.53
N LEU A 240 -3.38 0.12 13.17
CA LEU A 240 -2.22 0.83 12.63
C LEU A 240 -1.09 -0.15 12.28
N ARG A 241 -0.81 -1.15 13.13
CA ARG A 241 0.28 -2.11 12.89
C ARG A 241 0.10 -3.00 11.66
N VAL A 242 -1.12 -3.11 11.14
CA VAL A 242 -1.44 -3.90 9.94
C VAL A 242 -2.09 -3.07 8.82
N SER A 243 -2.12 -1.74 8.95
CA SER A 243 -2.72 -0.86 7.94
C SER A 243 -1.96 -0.93 6.61
N MET A 244 -2.72 -0.98 5.51
CA MET A 244 -2.17 -1.16 4.16
C MET A 244 -1.59 0.18 3.68
N ASN A 245 -0.29 0.36 3.92
CA ASN A 245 0.47 1.57 3.59
C ASN A 245 1.00 1.46 2.16
N GLN A 246 0.19 1.92 1.22
CA GLN A 246 0.43 1.85 -0.22
C GLN A 246 0.83 3.22 -0.79
N LEU A 247 1.83 3.23 -1.68
CA LEU A 247 2.20 4.43 -2.44
C LEU A 247 1.22 4.67 -3.60
N SER A 248 0.83 3.60 -4.30
CA SER A 248 -0.20 3.57 -5.35
C SER A 248 -1.12 2.37 -5.20
N ASN A 249 -2.22 2.38 -5.95
CA ASN A 249 -3.16 1.28 -6.10
C ASN A 249 -3.79 1.33 -7.51
N HIS A 250 -4.91 0.64 -7.70
CA HIS A 250 -5.63 0.59 -8.96
C HIS A 250 -6.57 1.78 -9.23
N ASP A 251 -6.69 2.76 -8.33
CA ASP A 251 -7.65 3.89 -8.44
C ASP A 251 -6.99 5.27 -8.42
N HIS A 252 -5.74 5.31 -7.98
CA HIS A 252 -4.88 6.50 -7.91
C HIS A 252 -3.77 6.44 -8.96
N SER A 253 -3.18 7.58 -9.30
CA SER A 253 -2.07 7.60 -10.26
C SER A 253 -0.81 6.94 -9.67
N ARG A 254 0.08 6.43 -10.53
CA ARG A 254 1.35 5.83 -10.11
C ARG A 254 2.18 6.86 -9.34
N PHE A 255 2.80 6.48 -8.23
CA PHE A 255 3.55 7.41 -7.40
C PHE A 255 4.70 8.04 -8.19
N LEU A 256 5.42 7.22 -8.99
CA LEU A 256 6.45 7.69 -9.90
C LEU A 256 5.91 8.76 -10.88
N THR A 257 4.68 8.62 -11.39
CA THR A 257 4.05 9.68 -12.20
C THR A 257 3.82 10.96 -11.40
N ARG A 258 3.27 10.88 -10.18
CA ARG A 258 3.09 12.06 -9.31
C ARG A 258 4.37 12.84 -9.04
N THR A 259 5.54 12.21 -9.08
CA THR A 259 6.83 12.92 -8.95
C THR A 259 7.11 13.94 -10.06
N ASN A 260 6.46 13.85 -11.23
CA ASN A 260 6.61 14.86 -12.29
C ASN A 260 5.80 16.14 -12.05
N ARG A 261 4.92 16.14 -11.04
CA ARG A 261 4.13 17.29 -10.59
C ARG A 261 3.21 17.88 -11.68
N VAL A 262 2.80 17.05 -12.65
CA VAL A 262 1.86 17.39 -13.72
C VAL A 262 0.43 17.06 -13.31
N VAL A 263 -0.46 18.06 -13.40
CA VAL A 263 -1.90 17.89 -13.21
C VAL A 263 -2.55 17.42 -14.52
N GLY A 264 -3.34 16.35 -14.47
CA GLY A 264 -4.15 15.89 -15.59
C GLY A 264 -4.34 14.37 -15.62
N ARG A 265 -4.92 13.90 -16.72
CA ARG A 265 -5.30 12.50 -16.92
C ARG A 265 -4.87 11.99 -18.29
N VAL A 266 -4.81 10.67 -18.46
CA VAL A 266 -4.38 10.04 -19.71
C VAL A 266 -5.21 10.46 -20.92
N GLN A 267 -6.50 10.75 -20.73
CA GLN A 267 -7.42 11.17 -21.80
C GLN A 267 -7.09 12.56 -22.36
N SER A 268 -6.46 13.45 -21.58
CA SER A 268 -6.10 14.81 -22.01
C SER A 268 -4.61 14.98 -22.34
N LEU A 269 -3.73 14.26 -21.64
CA LEU A 269 -2.27 14.40 -21.76
C LEU A 269 -1.58 13.26 -22.54
N GLY A 270 -2.27 12.13 -22.72
CA GLY A 270 -1.71 10.92 -23.32
C GLY A 270 -0.74 10.15 -22.40
N CYS A 271 -0.51 8.88 -22.73
CA CYS A 271 0.25 7.95 -21.89
C CYS A 271 1.72 8.37 -21.65
N ALA A 272 2.31 9.10 -22.61
CA ALA A 272 3.71 9.52 -22.54
C ALA A 272 3.97 10.59 -21.46
N ALA A 273 2.99 11.48 -21.21
CA ALA A 273 3.10 12.53 -20.20
C ALA A 273 3.19 11.95 -18.77
N ALA A 274 2.76 10.72 -18.54
CA ALA A 274 2.88 10.05 -17.24
C ALA A 274 4.34 9.68 -16.87
N LEU A 275 5.25 9.63 -17.86
CA LEU A 275 6.67 9.30 -17.70
C LEU A 275 7.59 10.52 -17.86
N GLN A 276 7.16 11.54 -18.60
CA GLN A 276 7.96 12.75 -18.78
C GLN A 276 8.13 13.49 -17.44
N GLY A 277 9.37 13.85 -17.12
CA GLY A 277 9.71 14.61 -15.91
C GLY A 277 9.63 13.84 -14.59
N THR A 278 9.52 12.50 -14.59
CA THR A 278 9.47 11.73 -13.34
C THR A 278 10.83 11.65 -12.63
N HIS A 279 10.84 11.79 -11.31
CA HIS A 279 12.02 11.80 -10.44
C HIS A 279 12.17 10.48 -9.68
N MET A 280 13.11 9.64 -10.12
CA MET A 280 13.35 8.33 -9.52
C MET A 280 13.94 8.43 -8.10
N GLU A 281 14.65 9.51 -7.80
CA GLU A 281 15.15 9.85 -6.47
C GLU A 281 14.01 10.02 -5.45
N VAL A 282 12.93 10.69 -5.84
CA VAL A 282 11.74 10.88 -4.99
C VAL A 282 10.99 9.57 -4.80
N MET A 283 10.93 8.72 -5.83
CA MET A 283 10.40 7.35 -5.70
C MET A 283 11.21 6.53 -4.69
N ARG A 284 12.56 6.58 -4.72
CA ARG A 284 13.39 5.88 -3.73
C ARG A 284 13.19 6.41 -2.31
N GLN A 285 13.01 7.72 -2.12
CA GLN A 285 12.65 8.32 -0.83
C GLN A 285 11.29 7.82 -0.32
N ALA A 286 10.28 7.77 -1.20
CA ALA A 286 8.95 7.24 -0.86
C ALA A 286 9.00 5.77 -0.42
N VAL A 287 9.80 4.93 -1.09
CA VAL A 287 9.99 3.52 -0.73
C VAL A 287 10.74 3.37 0.60
N LEU A 288 11.75 4.22 0.85
CA LEU A 288 12.42 4.29 2.16
C LEU A 288 11.43 4.59 3.28
N ILE A 289 10.60 5.64 3.14
CA ILE A 289 9.53 5.95 4.10
C ILE A 289 8.57 4.75 4.23
N GLN A 290 8.07 4.20 3.13
CA GLN A 290 7.13 3.07 3.15
C GLN A 290 7.67 1.87 3.93
N MET A 291 8.95 1.54 3.76
CA MET A 291 9.61 0.42 4.44
C MET A 291 10.07 0.74 5.86
N THR A 292 10.05 2.01 6.27
CA THR A 292 10.43 2.45 7.63
C THR A 292 9.28 3.07 8.43
N TRP A 293 8.06 3.15 7.89
CA TRP A 293 6.86 3.60 8.59
C TRP A 293 6.20 2.48 9.44
N PRO A 294 5.42 2.79 10.50
CA PRO A 294 4.53 1.83 11.17
C PRO A 294 3.41 1.35 10.25
N GLY A 295 3.09 0.05 10.27
CA GLY A 295 2.03 -0.58 9.45
C GLY A 295 2.54 -1.65 8.49
N ALA A 296 1.74 -1.99 7.47
CA ALA A 296 2.06 -2.97 6.45
C ALA A 296 2.43 -2.29 5.11
N PRO A 297 3.74 -2.23 4.76
CA PRO A 297 4.19 -1.71 3.47
C PRO A 297 3.55 -2.50 2.33
N THR A 298 2.93 -1.80 1.38
CA THR A 298 2.15 -2.43 0.31
C THR A 298 2.58 -1.89 -1.05
N ILE A 299 3.25 -2.73 -1.83
CA ILE A 299 3.73 -2.40 -3.17
C ILE A 299 2.63 -2.75 -4.17
N TYR A 300 2.22 -1.79 -5.01
CA TYR A 300 1.32 -2.07 -6.13
C TYR A 300 2.14 -2.53 -7.33
N TYR A 301 1.74 -3.64 -7.95
CA TYR A 301 2.59 -4.38 -8.90
C TYR A 301 3.22 -3.48 -9.97
N GLY A 302 4.54 -3.52 -10.08
CA GLY A 302 5.30 -2.72 -11.04
C GLY A 302 5.70 -1.33 -10.54
N ASP A 303 5.24 -0.88 -9.37
CA ASP A 303 5.86 0.27 -8.68
C ASP A 303 7.35 -0.03 -8.44
N GLU A 304 7.70 -1.27 -8.09
CA GLU A 304 9.08 -1.71 -7.90
C GLU A 304 9.87 -1.82 -9.20
N ALA A 305 9.20 -1.90 -10.34
CA ALA A 305 9.77 -2.00 -11.68
C ALA A 305 9.80 -0.66 -12.45
N GLY A 306 9.31 0.42 -11.84
CA GLY A 306 9.29 1.76 -12.44
C GLY A 306 8.08 2.06 -13.33
N LEU A 307 6.93 1.39 -13.12
CA LEU A 307 5.72 1.70 -13.88
C LEU A 307 5.18 3.11 -13.57
N THR A 308 4.84 3.80 -14.65
CA THR A 308 4.15 5.09 -14.67
C THR A 308 2.73 4.94 -15.18
N GLY A 309 1.87 5.91 -14.84
CA GLY A 309 0.48 5.99 -15.28
C GLY A 309 -0.30 7.03 -14.50
N PHE A 310 -1.19 7.77 -15.17
CA PHE A 310 -2.23 8.58 -14.51
C PHE A 310 -3.29 7.66 -13.85
N THR A 311 -4.44 8.20 -13.45
CA THR A 311 -5.58 7.39 -12.97
C THR A 311 -6.09 6.39 -14.02
N ASP A 312 -7.02 5.50 -13.60
CA ASP A 312 -7.69 4.50 -14.44
C ASP A 312 -8.05 5.02 -15.85
N PRO A 313 -7.68 4.30 -16.92
CA PRO A 313 -7.02 2.98 -16.97
C PRO A 313 -5.49 2.98 -16.93
N ASP A 314 -4.83 4.14 -16.86
CA ASP A 314 -3.39 4.24 -17.14
C ASP A 314 -2.50 3.72 -16.00
N ASN A 315 -3.00 3.68 -14.76
CA ASN A 315 -2.34 3.04 -13.61
C ASN A 315 -2.33 1.49 -13.72
N ARG A 316 -3.19 0.89 -14.55
CA ARG A 316 -3.40 -0.56 -14.71
C ARG A 316 -2.65 -1.16 -15.92
N ARG A 317 -1.56 -0.52 -16.37
CA ARG A 317 -0.65 -1.02 -17.43
C ARG A 317 -0.08 -2.41 -17.09
N THR A 318 0.19 -3.20 -18.12
CA THR A 318 0.85 -4.51 -17.99
C THR A 318 2.23 -4.40 -17.33
N TYR A 319 2.61 -5.40 -16.53
CA TYR A 319 3.96 -5.47 -15.95
C TYR A 319 5.04 -5.49 -17.04
N PRO A 320 6.14 -4.72 -16.89
CA PRO A 320 7.14 -4.52 -17.95
C PRO A 320 8.18 -5.65 -17.96
N TRP A 321 7.73 -6.90 -18.15
CA TRP A 321 8.60 -8.09 -18.12
C TRP A 321 9.80 -7.96 -19.07
N GLY A 322 11.01 -8.10 -18.53
CA GLY A 322 12.28 -7.95 -19.25
C GLY A 322 12.75 -6.51 -19.46
N HIS A 323 11.93 -5.52 -19.08
CA HIS A 323 12.17 -4.08 -19.18
C HIS A 323 12.05 -3.37 -17.82
N GLU A 324 12.19 -4.11 -16.73
CA GLU A 324 12.07 -3.58 -15.36
C GLU A 324 13.25 -2.69 -14.97
N ASP A 325 12.99 -1.64 -14.17
CA ASP A 325 14.07 -0.92 -13.48
C ASP A 325 14.72 -1.82 -12.41
N LYS A 326 15.89 -2.39 -12.77
CA LYS A 326 16.64 -3.31 -11.91
C LYS A 326 17.25 -2.64 -10.68
N GLU A 327 17.52 -1.34 -10.72
CA GLU A 327 17.99 -0.61 -9.54
C GLU A 327 16.83 -0.40 -8.57
N LEU A 328 15.66 0.00 -9.05
CA LEU A 328 14.48 0.17 -8.20
C LEU A 328 14.03 -1.16 -7.58
N ILE A 329 14.09 -2.27 -8.33
CA ILE A 329 13.88 -3.62 -7.79
C ILE A 329 14.90 -3.93 -6.68
N ARG A 330 16.19 -3.59 -6.86
CA ARG A 330 17.22 -3.78 -5.83
C ARG A 330 16.91 -2.95 -4.58
N CYS A 331 16.55 -1.68 -4.75
CA CYS A 331 16.17 -0.77 -3.67
C CYS A 331 15.02 -1.34 -2.81
N HIS A 332 13.96 -1.83 -3.46
CA HIS A 332 12.85 -2.49 -2.77
C HIS A 332 13.31 -3.75 -2.02
N LYS A 333 14.11 -4.62 -2.65
CA LYS A 333 14.62 -5.84 -2.01
C LYS A 333 15.45 -5.54 -0.77
N ASP A 334 16.35 -4.57 -0.85
CA ASP A 334 17.27 -4.24 0.25
C ASP A 334 16.51 -3.58 1.41
N LEU A 335 15.56 -2.69 1.13
CA LEU A 335 14.70 -2.08 2.15
C LEU A 335 13.71 -3.08 2.78
N ILE A 336 13.19 -4.05 2.01
CA ILE A 336 12.41 -5.17 2.54
C ILE A 336 13.28 -6.04 3.44
N ALA A 337 14.52 -6.34 3.05
CA ALA A 337 15.46 -7.11 3.86
C ALA A 337 15.79 -6.38 5.17
N LEU A 338 16.07 -5.08 5.11
CA LEU A 338 16.30 -4.20 6.25
C LEU A 338 15.12 -4.22 7.24
N ARG A 339 13.89 -4.02 6.75
CA ARG A 339 12.68 -4.11 7.57
C ARG A 339 12.49 -5.52 8.15
N ARG A 340 12.81 -6.58 7.40
CA ARG A 340 12.69 -7.98 7.87
C ARG A 340 13.73 -8.36 8.93
N ALA A 341 14.93 -7.78 8.89
CA ALA A 341 15.93 -7.92 9.95
C ALA A 341 15.48 -7.15 11.22
N SER A 342 15.11 -5.88 11.04
CA SER A 342 14.80 -4.96 12.12
C SER A 342 13.52 -5.29 12.91
N LYS A 343 13.58 -5.29 14.25
CA LYS A 343 12.37 -5.25 15.11
C LYS A 343 11.84 -3.83 15.23
N ALA A 344 12.72 -2.83 15.29
CA ALA A 344 12.37 -1.41 15.34
C ALA A 344 11.49 -0.95 14.16
N LEU A 345 11.88 -1.26 12.92
CA LEU A 345 11.12 -0.86 11.74
C LEU A 345 9.74 -1.57 11.68
N ARG A 346 9.66 -2.86 12.02
CA ARG A 346 8.38 -3.62 12.02
C ARG A 346 7.44 -3.28 13.18
N ARG A 347 7.96 -3.21 14.40
CA ARG A 347 7.17 -3.22 15.65
C ARG A 347 7.56 -2.12 16.65
N GLY A 348 8.63 -1.37 16.40
CA GLY A 348 9.04 -0.26 17.24
C GLY A 348 8.06 0.90 17.21
N SER A 349 8.14 1.76 18.22
CA SER A 349 7.47 3.07 18.23
C SER A 349 8.00 3.96 17.10
N LEU A 350 7.33 5.08 16.86
CA LEU A 350 7.81 6.18 16.04
C LEU A 350 7.86 7.43 16.92
N VAL A 351 8.89 8.27 16.75
CA VAL A 351 8.96 9.62 17.32
C VAL A 351 9.42 10.59 16.23
N ARG A 352 8.72 11.72 16.12
CA ARG A 352 9.08 12.86 15.25
C ARG A 352 10.34 13.52 15.80
N LEU A 353 11.29 13.86 14.92
CA LEU A 353 12.49 14.63 15.26
C LEU A 353 12.28 16.10 14.88
N ALA A 354 13.33 16.92 14.94
CA ALA A 354 13.25 18.33 14.55
C ALA A 354 12.80 18.48 13.08
N ASP A 355 11.96 19.47 12.82
CA ASP A 355 11.46 19.75 11.48
C ASP A 355 12.20 20.94 10.88
N GLU A 356 12.57 20.81 9.61
CA GLU A 356 13.09 21.90 8.77
C GLU A 356 12.38 21.83 7.41
N ASP A 357 12.23 22.97 6.73
CA ASP A 357 11.55 23.00 5.44
C ASP A 357 12.26 22.09 4.43
N GLY A 358 11.50 21.21 3.76
CA GLY A 358 12.02 20.17 2.88
C GLY A 358 12.74 19.00 3.58
N VAL A 359 12.68 18.91 4.91
CA VAL A 359 13.29 17.82 5.71
C VAL A 359 12.22 17.09 6.54
N LEU A 360 12.06 15.79 6.28
CA LEU A 360 11.26 14.90 7.11
C LEU A 360 12.16 13.97 7.91
N ALA A 361 12.09 14.08 9.24
CA ALA A 361 12.95 13.35 10.16
C ALA A 361 12.15 12.64 11.26
N TYR A 362 12.44 11.36 11.48
CA TYR A 362 11.84 10.58 12.56
C TYR A 362 12.72 9.41 12.99
N ALA A 363 12.53 8.95 14.23
CA ALA A 363 13.16 7.75 14.73
C ALA A 363 12.18 6.59 14.88
N ARG A 364 12.66 5.37 14.63
CA ARG A 364 11.96 4.11 14.91
C ARG A 364 12.75 3.33 15.95
N PHE A 365 12.15 3.04 17.10
CA PHE A 365 12.87 2.39 18.21
C PHE A 365 12.07 1.25 18.84
N PHE A 366 12.75 0.16 19.22
CA PHE A 366 12.14 -0.98 19.90
C PHE A 366 12.99 -1.38 21.11
N ARG A 367 12.48 -1.05 22.31
CA ARG A 367 12.93 -1.73 23.53
C ARG A 367 12.37 -3.14 23.54
N GLY A 368 13.25 -4.14 23.56
CA GLY A 368 12.84 -5.49 23.90
C GLY A 368 12.19 -5.50 25.28
N CYS A 369 11.02 -6.11 25.40
CA CYS A 369 10.43 -6.37 26.71
C CYS A 369 11.38 -7.28 27.49
N ALA A 370 12.11 -6.71 28.47
CA ALA A 370 12.47 -7.49 29.63
C ALA A 370 11.17 -8.08 30.18
N GLY A 371 11.15 -9.39 30.42
CA GLY A 371 10.00 -10.02 31.08
C GLY A 371 9.70 -9.26 32.36
N ARG A 372 8.42 -9.03 32.68
CA ARG A 372 8.03 -8.55 34.01
C ARG A 372 8.77 -9.41 35.03
N PRO A 373 9.43 -8.85 36.04
CA PRO A 373 9.85 -9.64 37.19
C PRO A 373 8.59 -10.16 37.87
N SER A 374 8.19 -11.40 37.56
CA SER A 374 7.32 -12.17 38.42
C SER A 374 7.99 -12.22 39.80
N GLY A 375 7.22 -11.92 40.84
CA GLY A 375 7.78 -11.43 42.10
C GLY A 375 8.72 -12.41 42.80
N GLY A 376 9.71 -11.85 43.51
CA GLY A 376 10.50 -12.55 44.52
C GLY A 376 11.93 -12.92 44.09
N ASN A 377 12.90 -12.02 44.33
CA ASN A 377 13.81 -12.13 45.49
C ASN A 377 14.74 -10.90 45.53
N ARG A 378 15.03 -10.34 46.71
CA ARG A 378 15.89 -9.12 46.85
C ARG A 378 17.40 -9.41 46.81
N ASN A 379 17.82 -10.49 46.15
CA ASN A 379 19.21 -10.98 46.17
C ASN A 379 19.71 -11.49 44.79
N SER A 380 19.15 -10.99 43.68
CA SER A 380 19.76 -11.17 42.36
C SER A 380 20.86 -10.11 42.13
N PRO A 381 22.04 -10.46 41.60
CA PRO A 381 23.11 -9.48 41.35
C PRO A 381 22.66 -8.38 40.39
N ALA A 382 23.08 -7.14 40.65
CA ALA A 382 22.93 -6.05 39.71
C ALA A 382 23.74 -6.35 38.43
N GLY A 383 23.07 -6.77 37.36
CA GLY A 383 23.78 -7.24 36.17
C GLY A 383 22.97 -7.79 35.00
N ILE A 384 21.63 -7.79 35.04
CA ILE A 384 20.84 -8.10 33.83
C ILE A 384 20.96 -6.89 32.88
N ARG A 385 21.97 -6.91 32.00
CA ARG A 385 22.09 -5.95 30.90
C ARG A 385 20.79 -5.97 30.09
N PRO A 386 20.12 -4.83 29.85
CA PRO A 386 18.99 -4.81 28.95
C PRO A 386 19.43 -5.28 27.56
N VAL A 387 18.58 -6.06 26.90
CA VAL A 387 18.75 -6.40 25.47
C VAL A 387 18.88 -5.08 24.70
N PRO A 388 19.82 -4.95 23.74
CA PRO A 388 20.04 -3.70 23.03
C PRO A 388 18.73 -3.10 22.52
N ALA A 389 18.54 -1.81 22.79
CA ALA A 389 17.48 -1.05 22.14
C ALA A 389 17.90 -0.89 20.68
N GLU A 390 17.11 -1.44 19.77
CA GLU A 390 17.31 -1.20 18.35
C GLU A 390 16.63 0.13 18.00
N SER A 391 17.39 1.09 17.50
CA SER A 391 16.91 2.42 17.11
C SER A 391 17.45 2.80 15.74
N TRP A 392 16.56 3.34 14.91
CA TRP A 392 16.83 3.83 13.56
C TRP A 392 16.48 5.31 13.50
N ILE A 393 17.32 6.11 12.86
CA ILE A 393 17.00 7.47 12.44
C ILE A 393 16.73 7.43 10.94
N VAL A 394 15.63 8.05 10.51
CA VAL A 394 15.25 8.21 9.10
C VAL A 394 15.21 9.69 8.79
N LEU A 395 16.01 10.11 7.81
CA LEU A 395 16.10 11.50 7.33
C LEU A 395 15.79 11.52 5.83
N ILE A 396 14.87 12.38 5.42
CA ILE A 396 14.49 12.60 4.03
C ILE A 396 14.67 14.09 3.74
N ASN A 397 15.66 14.44 2.93
CA ASN A 397 15.90 15.80 2.45
C ASN A 397 15.48 15.89 0.97
N ILE A 398 14.56 16.81 0.65
CA ILE A 398 14.08 17.07 -0.71
C ILE A 398 14.60 18.39 -1.32
N ASN A 399 15.45 19.14 -0.60
CA ASN A 399 15.91 20.48 -1.00
C ASN A 399 16.94 20.47 -2.16
N TYR A 400 17.34 19.30 -2.67
CA TYR A 400 18.38 19.11 -3.71
C TYR A 400 19.77 19.69 -3.36
N ILE A 401 19.96 20.17 -2.14
CA ILE A 401 21.22 20.67 -1.58
C ILE A 401 21.62 19.84 -0.36
N GLU A 402 22.91 19.84 -0.04
CA GLU A 402 23.43 19.33 1.23
C GLU A 402 23.06 20.31 2.35
N ILE A 403 22.77 19.78 3.54
CA ILE A 403 22.35 20.53 4.72
C ILE A 403 23.04 19.94 5.96
N ASP A 404 23.35 20.79 6.93
CA ASP A 404 23.64 20.36 8.29
C ASP A 404 22.31 20.26 9.05
N TYR A 405 22.03 19.11 9.67
CA TYR A 405 20.78 18.84 10.38
C TYR A 405 21.08 18.36 11.80
N GLU A 406 20.58 19.08 12.82
CA GLU A 406 20.75 18.75 14.24
C GLU A 406 19.42 18.32 14.87
N ALA A 407 19.42 17.20 15.61
CA ALA A 407 18.23 16.72 16.32
C ALA A 407 18.55 15.98 17.62
N ASP A 408 17.69 16.16 18.63
CA ASP A 408 17.74 15.39 19.87
C ASP A 408 17.18 13.96 19.66
N VAL A 409 18.09 12.99 19.66
CA VAL A 409 17.79 11.55 19.52
C VAL A 409 17.69 10.81 20.86
N LEU A 410 17.86 11.47 22.01
CA LEU A 410 17.66 10.87 23.33
C LEU A 410 16.22 10.38 23.50
N CYS A 411 15.26 11.08 22.89
CA CYS A 411 13.85 10.68 22.84
C CYS A 411 13.61 9.31 22.17
N ALA A 412 14.50 8.91 21.26
CA ALA A 412 14.53 7.60 20.59
C ALA A 412 15.35 6.54 21.36
N GLY A 413 15.85 6.89 22.56
CA GLY A 413 16.68 6.03 23.38
C GLY A 413 18.12 5.86 22.88
N ILE A 414 18.60 6.75 22.00
CA ILE A 414 19.98 6.74 21.49
C ILE A 414 20.84 7.59 22.45
N PRO A 415 21.77 6.99 23.21
CA PRO A 415 22.64 7.74 24.12
C PRO A 415 23.79 8.45 23.37
N PRO A 416 24.45 9.46 23.98
CA PRO A 416 25.57 10.18 23.36
C PRO A 416 26.81 9.32 23.03
N GLN A 417 26.88 8.09 23.54
CA GLN A 417 27.95 7.13 23.29
C GLN A 417 27.55 6.06 22.26
N ALA A 418 26.43 6.23 21.55
CA ALA A 418 26.04 5.33 20.47
C ALA A 418 26.93 5.53 19.23
N GLU A 419 27.34 4.43 18.62
CA GLU A 419 28.05 4.43 17.33
C GLU A 419 27.05 4.11 16.19
N LEU A 420 27.32 4.63 15.00
CA LEU A 420 26.51 4.31 13.82
C LEU A 420 26.86 2.89 13.34
N GLU A 421 25.91 1.96 13.39
CA GLU A 421 26.11 0.56 12.99
C GLU A 421 25.72 0.24 11.53
N TYR A 422 24.92 1.09 10.87
CA TYR A 422 24.46 0.87 9.50
C TYR A 422 23.99 2.18 8.84
N ALA A 423 24.21 2.34 7.53
CA ALA A 423 23.69 3.47 6.76
C ALA A 423 23.05 3.01 5.44
N PHE A 424 21.84 3.51 5.16
CA PHE A 424 21.18 3.40 3.86
C PHE A 424 21.02 4.79 3.26
N LEU A 425 21.70 5.06 2.14
CA LEU A 425 21.75 6.38 1.53
C LEU A 425 21.12 6.35 0.13
N THR A 426 19.92 6.92 -0.01
CA THR A 426 19.32 7.21 -1.32
C THR A 426 19.88 8.52 -1.88
N ARG A 427 20.39 8.51 -3.11
CA ARG A 427 20.93 9.68 -3.81
C ARG A 427 20.26 9.83 -5.19
N ARG A 428 20.54 10.94 -5.89
CA ARG A 428 20.04 11.14 -7.26
C ARG A 428 20.52 10.05 -8.23
N GLY A 429 21.79 9.67 -8.13
CA GLY A 429 22.43 8.65 -8.97
C GLY A 429 22.27 7.20 -8.51
N GLY A 430 21.39 6.89 -7.55
CA GLY A 430 21.14 5.52 -7.09
C GLY A 430 20.95 5.41 -5.58
N PHE A 431 21.40 4.30 -4.98
CA PHE A 431 21.44 4.15 -3.53
C PHE A 431 22.63 3.28 -3.08
N ILE A 432 23.04 3.47 -1.82
CA ILE A 432 24.13 2.74 -1.16
C ILE A 432 23.59 2.06 0.10
N SER A 433 23.95 0.80 0.28
CA SER A 433 23.65 -0.03 1.45
C SER A 433 24.97 -0.57 2.00
N GLU A 434 25.51 0.10 3.03
CA GLU A 434 26.83 -0.20 3.60
C GLU A 434 26.73 -0.35 5.13
N GLU A 435 27.43 -1.34 5.67
CA GLU A 435 27.91 -1.25 7.05
C GLU A 435 28.96 -0.13 7.09
N PRO A 436 28.81 0.91 7.93
CA PRO A 436 29.75 2.01 8.02
C PRO A 436 31.13 1.46 8.32
N ALA A 437 32.13 2.04 7.67
CA ALA A 437 33.51 1.62 7.84
C ALA A 437 33.95 1.83 9.29
N SER A 438 33.87 0.75 10.08
CA SER A 438 34.59 0.67 11.36
C SER A 438 36.04 1.09 11.09
N GLU A 439 36.53 2.05 11.88
CA GLU A 439 37.85 2.63 11.66
C GLU A 439 38.88 1.51 11.58
N LYS A 440 39.47 1.32 10.39
CA LYS A 440 40.71 0.57 10.27
C LYS A 440 41.77 1.38 11.02
N LYS A 441 41.93 1.07 12.31
CA LYS A 441 43.11 1.40 13.12
C LYS A 441 44.33 0.67 12.55
N ALA A 442 44.77 1.12 11.38
CA ALA A 442 46.06 0.81 10.79
C ALA A 442 47.12 1.58 11.58
N SER A 443 47.58 0.94 12.65
CA SER A 443 48.67 1.41 13.48
C SER A 443 49.91 1.78 12.65
N GLY A 444 50.36 3.02 12.78
CA GLY A 444 51.78 3.39 12.68
C GLY A 444 52.47 3.22 11.33
N LYS A 445 52.60 4.32 10.60
CA LYS A 445 53.91 4.69 10.03
C LYS A 445 54.07 6.21 9.97
N THR A 446 54.91 6.72 10.86
CA THR A 446 55.50 8.06 10.78
C THR A 446 56.34 8.19 9.51
N MET A 447 56.20 9.32 8.82
CA MET A 447 57.27 9.96 8.05
C MET A 447 56.92 11.45 7.93
N SER A 448 57.83 12.30 8.39
CA SER A 448 57.66 13.75 8.47
C SER A 448 58.09 14.46 7.18
N GLU A 449 57.39 15.55 6.87
CA GLU A 449 57.86 16.80 6.23
C GLU A 449 59.13 16.78 5.34
N LYS A 450 59.00 17.32 4.12
CA LYS A 450 59.65 18.61 3.80
C LYS A 450 59.11 19.30 2.55
N SER A 451 59.22 20.62 2.56
CA SER A 451 58.80 21.58 1.53
C SER A 451 59.80 21.74 0.39
N ALA A 452 59.32 22.25 -0.77
CA ALA A 452 59.96 23.31 -1.55
C ALA A 452 59.02 23.82 -2.65
N ALA A 453 59.26 25.03 -3.16
CA ALA A 453 58.42 25.74 -4.13
C ALA A 453 59.11 25.98 -5.47
N GLY A 454 58.31 26.33 -6.50
CA GLY A 454 58.73 27.14 -7.65
C GLY A 454 59.15 26.37 -8.91
N GLY A 455 58.74 26.89 -10.09
CA GLY A 455 59.21 26.40 -11.39
C GLY A 455 58.27 26.69 -12.56
N SER A 456 58.36 27.87 -13.15
CA SER A 456 57.73 28.21 -14.44
C SER A 456 58.48 27.58 -15.63
N GLY A 457 57.78 27.21 -16.71
CA GLY A 457 58.43 26.57 -17.88
C GLY A 457 57.57 26.42 -19.14
N LYS A 458 57.64 27.43 -20.00
CA LYS A 458 57.06 27.61 -21.36
C LYS A 458 56.89 26.41 -22.32
N GLU A 459 55.82 26.54 -23.12
CA GLU A 459 55.73 26.40 -24.60
C GLU A 459 56.57 25.35 -25.35
N LYS A 460 55.89 24.54 -26.19
CA LYS A 460 56.24 24.44 -27.62
C LYS A 460 55.05 24.01 -28.49
N THR A 461 55.07 24.43 -29.74
CA THR A 461 53.93 24.48 -30.69
C THR A 461 54.04 23.51 -31.86
N ALA A 462 52.92 22.86 -32.20
CA ALA A 462 52.43 22.53 -33.56
C ALA A 462 53.33 21.66 -34.49
N PRO A 463 52.87 21.26 -35.71
CA PRO A 463 51.53 21.29 -36.32
C PRO A 463 51.08 19.83 -36.70
N ASP A 464 50.19 19.46 -37.64
CA ASP A 464 49.19 20.12 -38.52
C ASP A 464 48.11 19.08 -39.00
N GLU A 465 47.16 19.51 -39.85
CA GLU A 465 46.34 18.73 -40.82
C GLU A 465 45.35 17.63 -40.33
N SER A 466 44.22 17.34 -41.00
CA SER A 466 43.33 18.14 -41.88
C SER A 466 41.96 17.44 -42.11
N ALA A 467 40.95 18.24 -42.49
CA ALA A 467 39.82 17.92 -43.39
C ALA A 467 38.82 16.75 -43.15
N ALA A 468 37.57 17.16 -42.86
CA ALA A 468 36.34 16.96 -43.69
C ALA A 468 35.51 15.66 -43.66
N GLY A 469 34.18 15.86 -43.82
CA GLY A 469 33.16 14.82 -44.10
C GLY A 469 32.38 14.35 -42.85
N GLY A 470 31.04 14.40 -42.76
CA GLY A 470 30.03 14.90 -43.70
C GLY A 470 29.02 13.84 -44.17
N THR A 471 28.17 13.35 -43.27
CA THR A 471 26.75 12.95 -43.50
C THR A 471 26.06 12.73 -42.16
#